data_AF-A0A0D1L2Z9-F1
#
_entry.id   AF-A0A0D1L2Z9-F1
#
_cell.length_a   1.000
_cell.length_b   1.000
_cell.length_c   1.000
_cell.angle_alpha   90.00
_cell.angle_beta   90.00
_cell.angle_gamma   90.00
#
_symmetry.space_group_name_H-M   'P 1'
#
loop_
_entity.id
_entity.type
_entity.pdbx_description
1 polymer ?
#
loop_
_entity_poly.entity_id
_entity_poly.type
_entity_poly.pdbx_seq_one_letter_code
_entity_poly.pdbx_strand_id
1 'polypeptide(L)'
;MFGLISLNGTADAPMLSNFTDHGGLFPNGFLAVFIAMISVSFAFSGTELIGVTAGESANPQKDIPRSFRNVAWRTVIFFIGAVFILSGLISWKDAGVIESPFVAVFAEIGIPYAADIMNFVILTALLSVANSGLYASTRMMWSLANENMISSRFKKVTSKGIPLNALMISMAVSCLSLVSSIVAPGTVYVVMVAIAGFAGVVVWMSIALSQLLFRKRFLKKGGNVKDLTFRTPLYPLMPIAALLLCSASCIGLAFDPNQRIALFCGVPCIILCYLIYHFKRSVTKAKKISQEEYQADHIL
;
A
#
# COMPACT_ATOMS: atom_id res chain seq x y z
N MET A 1 24.66 8.71 -17.85
CA MET A 1 24.47 7.44 -18.58
C MET A 1 25.05 7.55 -19.99
N PHE A 2 24.49 8.37 -20.89
CA PHE A 2 24.93 8.42 -22.31
C PHE A 2 26.06 9.43 -22.64
N GLY A 3 26.66 10.07 -21.64
CA GLY A 3 27.80 10.98 -21.86
C GLY A 3 27.49 12.37 -22.41
N LEU A 4 26.22 12.79 -22.35
CA LEU A 4 25.82 14.16 -22.72
C LEU A 4 26.24 15.21 -21.67
N ILE A 5 26.46 14.79 -20.42
CA ILE A 5 26.89 15.62 -19.29
C ILE A 5 27.92 14.82 -18.49
N SER A 6 29.08 15.42 -18.20
CA SER A 6 30.14 14.77 -17.40
C SER A 6 29.76 14.71 -15.93
N LEU A 7 29.89 13.51 -15.34
CA LEU A 7 29.83 13.32 -13.88
C LEU A 7 31.19 13.76 -13.30
N ASN A 8 31.19 14.71 -12.36
CA ASN A 8 32.40 15.24 -11.70
C ASN A 8 33.55 15.72 -12.62
N GLY A 9 33.25 16.19 -13.83
CA GLY A 9 34.21 16.91 -14.69
C GLY A 9 35.44 16.13 -15.19
N THR A 10 35.60 14.84 -14.87
CA THR A 10 36.77 14.02 -15.28
C THR A 10 36.45 12.56 -15.63
N ALA A 11 35.22 12.08 -15.45
CA ALA A 11 34.87 10.68 -15.74
C ALA A 11 34.16 10.53 -17.10
N ASP A 12 34.65 9.57 -17.91
CA ASP A 12 33.91 9.02 -19.04
C ASP A 12 32.52 8.55 -18.60
N ALA A 13 31.55 8.65 -19.49
CA ALA A 13 30.20 8.23 -19.18
C ALA A 13 30.18 6.76 -18.78
N PRO A 14 29.57 6.38 -17.63
CA PRO A 14 29.51 4.99 -17.20
C PRO A 14 28.72 4.10 -18.18
N MET A 15 27.99 4.67 -19.15
CA MET A 15 27.24 3.92 -20.17
C MET A 15 26.42 2.77 -19.56
N LEU A 16 26.83 1.52 -19.79
CA LEU A 16 26.25 0.31 -19.20
C LEU A 16 27.27 -0.48 -18.36
N SER A 17 28.45 0.08 -18.05
CA SER A 17 29.52 -0.60 -17.32
C SER A 17 29.06 -1.06 -15.93
N ASN A 18 28.25 -0.25 -15.25
CA ASN A 18 27.66 -0.59 -13.95
C ASN A 18 26.75 -1.84 -13.99
N PHE A 19 26.23 -2.23 -15.16
CA PHE A 19 25.46 -3.47 -15.32
C PHE A 19 26.33 -4.71 -15.55
N THR A 20 27.54 -4.55 -16.08
CA THR A 20 28.41 -5.66 -16.53
C THR A 20 29.60 -5.89 -15.61
N ASP A 21 30.20 -4.83 -15.08
CA ASP A 21 31.58 -4.87 -14.56
C ASP A 21 31.66 -5.33 -13.10
N HIS A 22 30.53 -5.36 -12.39
CA HIS A 22 30.45 -5.71 -10.96
C HIS A 22 29.71 -7.02 -10.69
N GLY A 23 29.96 -8.04 -11.52
CA GLY A 23 29.37 -9.39 -11.38
C GLY A 23 28.21 -9.67 -12.34
N GLY A 24 28.07 -8.88 -13.42
CA GLY A 24 27.00 -8.99 -14.40
C GLY A 24 25.63 -8.55 -13.88
N LEU A 25 24.57 -8.88 -14.63
CA LEU A 25 23.19 -8.46 -14.32
C LEU A 25 22.62 -9.06 -13.02
N PHE A 26 23.16 -10.18 -12.54
CA PHE A 26 22.68 -10.89 -11.36
C PHE A 26 23.83 -11.21 -10.40
N PRO A 27 24.47 -10.19 -9.79
CA PRO A 27 25.66 -10.40 -8.96
C PRO A 27 25.35 -11.20 -7.68
N ASN A 28 24.13 -11.07 -7.16
CA ASN A 28 23.63 -11.82 -6.01
C ASN A 28 22.81 -13.07 -6.40
N GLY A 29 22.86 -13.47 -7.68
CA GLY A 29 22.08 -14.57 -8.24
C GLY A 29 20.61 -14.24 -8.51
N PHE A 30 19.94 -15.12 -9.25
CA PHE A 30 18.54 -14.91 -9.66
C PHE A 30 17.56 -14.96 -8.48
N LEU A 31 17.88 -15.72 -7.42
CA LEU A 31 17.04 -15.83 -6.23
C LEU A 31 16.94 -14.47 -5.49
N ALA A 32 18.00 -13.66 -5.49
CA ALA A 32 17.99 -12.34 -4.89
C ALA A 32 16.95 -11.40 -5.52
N VAL A 33 16.59 -11.61 -6.79
CA VAL A 33 15.52 -10.85 -7.46
C VAL A 33 14.17 -11.12 -6.78
N PHE A 34 13.86 -12.38 -6.48
CA PHE A 34 12.61 -12.73 -5.79
C PHE A 34 12.56 -12.21 -4.36
N ILE A 35 13.70 -12.20 -3.66
CA ILE A 35 13.81 -11.60 -2.32
C ILE A 35 13.57 -10.08 -2.40
N ALA A 36 14.22 -9.39 -3.34
CA ALA A 36 14.04 -7.95 -3.55
C ALA A 36 12.61 -7.59 -3.98
N MET A 37 11.93 -8.45 -4.75
CA MET A 37 10.52 -8.26 -5.12
C MET A 37 9.60 -8.15 -3.89
N ILE A 38 9.92 -8.83 -2.80
CA ILE A 38 9.15 -8.70 -1.54
C ILE A 38 9.28 -7.27 -1.01
N SER A 39 10.49 -6.73 -0.91
CA SER A 39 10.72 -5.34 -0.47
C SER A 39 10.08 -4.31 -1.41
N VAL A 40 10.23 -4.50 -2.72
CA VAL A 40 9.63 -3.63 -3.74
C VAL A 40 8.11 -3.66 -3.68
N SER A 41 7.50 -4.80 -3.34
CA SER A 41 6.05 -4.90 -3.23
C SER A 41 5.47 -3.92 -2.20
N PHE A 42 6.16 -3.70 -1.07
CA PHE A 42 5.71 -2.73 -0.06
C PHE A 42 5.73 -1.28 -0.56
N ALA A 43 6.65 -0.94 -1.46
CA ALA A 43 6.75 0.41 -2.01
C ALA A 43 5.53 0.80 -2.87
N PHE A 44 4.75 -0.17 -3.34
CA PHE A 44 3.54 0.06 -4.13
C PHE A 44 2.23 -0.02 -3.31
N SER A 45 2.34 -0.06 -1.98
CA SER A 45 1.20 0.08 -1.08
C SER A 45 0.46 1.41 -1.33
N GLY A 46 -0.87 1.40 -1.25
CA GLY A 46 -1.71 2.59 -1.44
C GLY A 46 -2.45 2.68 -2.79
N THR A 47 -2.19 1.77 -3.73
CA THR A 47 -2.96 1.72 -5.00
C THR A 47 -4.44 1.36 -4.79
N GLU A 48 -4.77 0.73 -3.68
CA GLU A 48 -6.14 0.46 -3.22
C GLU A 48 -6.96 1.73 -2.94
N LEU A 49 -6.32 2.90 -2.82
CA LEU A 49 -7.00 4.19 -2.65
C LEU A 49 -7.95 4.50 -3.81
N ILE A 50 -7.65 4.01 -5.02
CA ILE A 50 -8.56 4.11 -6.17
C ILE A 50 -9.90 3.43 -5.85
N GLY A 51 -9.87 2.31 -5.12
CA GLY A 51 -11.08 1.62 -4.67
C GLY A 51 -11.85 2.39 -3.59
N VAL A 52 -11.14 3.01 -2.65
CA VAL A 52 -11.77 3.83 -1.59
C VAL A 52 -12.46 5.06 -2.17
N THR A 53 -11.83 5.70 -3.15
CA THR A 53 -12.38 6.89 -3.84
C THR A 53 -13.43 6.56 -4.89
N ALA A 54 -13.65 5.28 -5.21
CA ALA A 54 -14.63 4.88 -6.22
C ALA A 54 -16.05 5.31 -5.85
N GLY A 55 -16.40 5.35 -4.57
CA GLY A 55 -17.70 5.82 -4.09
C GLY A 55 -17.93 7.33 -4.26
N GLU A 56 -16.87 8.10 -4.51
CA GLU A 56 -16.95 9.56 -4.72
C GLU A 56 -16.80 9.95 -6.20
N SER A 57 -16.54 8.97 -7.08
CA SER A 57 -16.46 9.22 -8.52
C SER A 57 -17.85 9.48 -9.10
N ALA A 58 -17.97 10.49 -9.97
CA ALA A 58 -19.21 10.78 -10.68
C ALA A 58 -19.61 9.66 -11.65
N ASN A 59 -18.63 9.02 -12.30
CA ASN A 59 -18.85 7.94 -13.26
C ASN A 59 -17.91 6.75 -12.97
N PRO A 60 -18.13 6.01 -11.86
CA PRO A 60 -17.19 5.01 -11.39
C PRO A 60 -16.96 3.88 -12.41
N GLN A 61 -17.97 3.57 -13.22
CA GLN A 61 -17.90 2.57 -14.29
C GLN A 61 -16.87 2.91 -15.37
N LYS A 62 -16.60 4.19 -15.63
CA LYS A 62 -15.64 4.65 -16.65
C LYS A 62 -14.35 5.15 -16.02
N ASP A 63 -14.45 5.93 -14.96
CA ASP A 63 -13.31 6.60 -14.35
C ASP A 63 -12.39 5.62 -13.63
N ILE A 64 -12.92 4.62 -12.93
CA ILE A 64 -12.10 3.67 -12.17
C ILE A 64 -11.24 2.79 -13.09
N PRO A 65 -11.80 2.14 -14.14
CA PRO A 65 -10.97 1.38 -15.08
C PRO A 65 -9.92 2.23 -15.80
N ARG A 66 -10.28 3.47 -16.17
CA ARG A 66 -9.37 4.41 -16.86
C ARG A 66 -8.22 4.82 -15.95
N SER A 67 -8.52 5.22 -14.72
CA SER A 67 -7.52 5.62 -13.72
C SER A 67 -6.59 4.47 -13.39
N PHE A 68 -7.13 3.26 -13.18
CA PHE A 68 -6.32 2.08 -12.91
C PHE A 68 -5.34 1.79 -14.06
N ARG A 69 -5.81 1.77 -15.32
CA ARG A 69 -4.95 1.54 -16.48
C ARG A 69 -3.85 2.60 -16.54
N ASN A 70 -4.22 3.87 -16.42
CA ASN A 70 -3.29 4.99 -16.51
C ASN A 70 -2.23 4.99 -15.42
N VAL A 71 -2.61 4.69 -14.18
CA VAL A 71 -1.65 4.58 -13.07
C VAL A 71 -0.74 3.37 -13.28
N ALA A 72 -1.29 2.21 -13.61
CA ALA A 72 -0.50 0.97 -13.73
C ALA A 72 0.62 1.08 -14.78
N TRP A 73 0.33 1.47 -16.03
CA TRP A 73 1.36 1.51 -17.07
C TRP A 73 2.38 2.63 -16.80
N ARG A 74 1.93 3.80 -16.30
CA ARG A 74 2.84 4.90 -15.97
C ARG A 74 3.78 4.50 -14.85
N THR A 75 3.26 3.88 -13.78
CA THR A 75 4.07 3.38 -12.68
C THR A 75 5.12 2.37 -13.16
N VAL A 76 4.74 1.43 -14.02
CA VAL A 76 5.69 0.45 -14.59
C VAL A 76 6.80 1.16 -15.38
N ILE A 77 6.44 2.09 -16.28
CA ILE A 77 7.43 2.79 -17.11
C ILE A 77 8.35 3.68 -16.26
N PHE A 78 7.79 4.51 -15.38
CA PHE A 78 8.60 5.41 -14.56
C PHE A 78 9.44 4.66 -13.54
N PHE A 79 8.94 3.59 -12.94
CA PHE A 79 9.70 2.81 -11.97
C PHE A 79 10.84 2.04 -12.64
N ILE A 80 10.54 1.26 -13.69
CA ILE A 80 11.58 0.49 -14.41
C ILE A 80 12.59 1.45 -15.03
N GLY A 81 12.13 2.54 -15.66
CA GLY A 81 13.01 3.55 -16.25
C GLY A 81 13.91 4.22 -15.22
N ALA A 82 13.36 4.60 -14.07
CA ALA A 82 14.14 5.22 -13.01
C ALA A 82 15.15 4.26 -12.38
N VAL A 83 14.77 3.02 -12.09
CA VAL A 83 15.68 1.99 -11.59
C VAL A 83 16.77 1.69 -12.62
N PHE A 84 16.42 1.57 -13.89
CA PHE A 84 17.39 1.36 -14.97
C PHE A 84 18.41 2.50 -15.07
N ILE A 85 17.95 3.75 -15.07
CA ILE A 85 18.85 4.92 -15.08
C ILE A 85 19.73 4.93 -13.83
N LEU A 86 19.16 4.67 -12.66
CA LEU A 86 19.87 4.71 -11.40
C LEU A 86 20.95 3.62 -11.31
N SER A 87 20.61 2.38 -11.66
CA SER A 87 21.55 1.26 -11.72
C SER A 87 22.64 1.44 -12.78
N GLY A 88 22.39 2.23 -13.83
CA GLY A 88 23.41 2.60 -14.81
C GLY A 88 24.34 3.72 -14.34
N LEU A 89 23.90 4.57 -13.40
CA LEU A 89 24.64 5.74 -12.92
C LEU A 89 25.46 5.44 -11.66
N ILE A 90 24.88 4.73 -10.71
CA ILE A 90 25.51 4.41 -9.41
C ILE A 90 25.74 2.91 -9.32
N SER A 91 26.93 2.52 -8.88
CA SER A 91 27.25 1.12 -8.60
C SER A 91 26.36 0.58 -7.48
N TRP A 92 25.86 -0.65 -7.64
CA TRP A 92 25.00 -1.29 -6.64
C TRP A 92 25.65 -1.43 -5.25
N LYS A 93 26.99 -1.32 -5.17
CA LYS A 93 27.74 -1.35 -3.91
C LYS A 93 27.67 -0.02 -3.14
N ASP A 94 27.55 1.08 -3.86
CA ASP A 94 27.53 2.45 -3.30
C ASP A 94 26.08 2.98 -3.17
N ALA A 95 25.13 2.31 -3.83
CA ALA A 95 23.70 2.57 -3.73
C ALA A 95 23.16 2.16 -2.34
N GLY A 96 23.21 3.06 -1.38
CA GLY A 96 22.63 2.82 -0.04
C GLY A 96 23.20 3.68 1.10
N VAL A 97 24.17 4.54 0.82
CA VAL A 97 24.84 5.32 1.86
C VAL A 97 24.06 6.62 2.12
N ILE A 98 23.04 6.51 2.96
CA ILE A 98 22.47 7.60 3.80
C ILE A 98 21.55 8.62 3.08
N GLU A 99 21.64 8.86 1.77
CA GLU A 99 20.78 9.81 1.04
C GLU A 99 19.92 9.18 -0.08
N SER A 100 18.86 9.91 -0.50
CA SER A 100 18.03 9.49 -1.64
C SER A 100 18.92 9.30 -2.87
N PRO A 101 18.88 8.14 -3.53
CA PRO A 101 19.80 7.84 -4.62
C PRO A 101 19.58 8.75 -5.84
N PHE A 102 18.37 9.31 -6.00
CA PHE A 102 18.13 10.36 -6.99
C PHE A 102 18.89 11.65 -6.67
N VAL A 103 18.89 12.06 -5.39
CA VAL A 103 19.59 13.28 -4.95
C VAL A 103 21.09 13.09 -5.10
N ALA A 104 21.61 11.91 -4.72
CA ALA A 104 23.01 11.54 -4.90
C ALA A 104 23.46 11.66 -6.37
N VAL A 105 22.67 11.11 -7.31
CA VAL A 105 22.94 11.26 -8.74
C VAL A 105 23.03 12.73 -9.16
N PHE A 106 22.06 13.55 -8.77
CA PHE A 106 22.03 14.95 -9.19
C PHE A 106 23.12 15.82 -8.53
N ALA A 107 23.60 15.42 -7.34
CA ALA A 107 24.76 16.02 -6.71
C ALA A 107 26.05 15.72 -7.50
N GLU A 108 26.21 14.50 -8.02
CA GLU A 108 27.39 14.09 -8.79
C GLU A 108 27.43 14.63 -10.23
N ILE A 109 26.27 14.98 -10.81
CA ILE A 109 26.17 15.57 -12.16
C ILE A 109 26.73 17.01 -12.19
N GLY A 110 26.96 17.64 -11.04
CA GLY A 110 27.60 18.97 -10.96
C GLY A 110 26.74 20.14 -11.44
N ILE A 111 25.44 19.91 -11.69
CA ILE A 111 24.50 21.00 -12.01
C ILE A 111 24.10 21.69 -10.71
N PRO A 112 24.39 23.00 -10.54
CA PRO A 112 24.02 23.73 -9.34
C PRO A 112 22.49 23.70 -9.14
N TYR A 113 22.05 23.55 -7.90
CA TYR A 113 20.64 23.45 -7.46
C TYR A 113 19.85 22.22 -7.94
N ALA A 114 20.41 21.32 -8.76
CA ALA A 114 19.67 20.15 -9.24
C ALA A 114 19.27 19.21 -8.09
N ALA A 115 20.16 18.98 -7.13
CA ALA A 115 19.88 18.20 -5.93
C ALA A 115 18.76 18.83 -5.07
N ASP A 116 18.78 20.16 -4.91
CA ASP A 116 17.77 20.90 -4.13
C ASP A 116 16.38 20.84 -4.78
N ILE A 117 16.32 21.00 -6.10
CA ILE A 117 15.07 20.85 -6.86
C ILE A 117 14.51 19.44 -6.69
N MET A 118 15.35 18.42 -6.75
CA MET A 118 14.92 17.04 -6.53
C MET A 118 14.42 16.79 -5.11
N ASN A 119 15.10 17.34 -4.10
CA ASN A 119 14.61 17.31 -2.72
C ASN A 119 13.24 17.98 -2.61
N PHE A 120 13.03 19.14 -3.22
CA PHE A 120 11.74 19.82 -3.24
C PHE A 120 10.63 18.97 -3.89
N VAL A 121 10.94 18.31 -5.01
CA VAL A 121 10.01 17.40 -5.69
C VAL A 121 9.66 16.20 -4.80
N ILE A 122 10.65 15.57 -4.17
CA ILE A 122 10.45 14.44 -3.27
C ILE A 122 9.58 14.84 -2.08
N LEU A 123 9.88 15.97 -1.43
CA LEU A 123 9.09 16.46 -0.29
C LEU A 123 7.64 16.76 -0.68
N THR A 124 7.43 17.36 -1.84
CA THR A 124 6.07 17.62 -2.37
C THR A 124 5.33 16.32 -2.64
N ALA A 125 6.00 15.31 -3.20
CA ALA A 125 5.41 13.99 -3.44
C ALA A 125 5.07 13.28 -2.12
N LEU A 126 5.95 13.32 -1.12
CA LEU A 126 5.71 12.76 0.21
C LEU A 126 4.52 13.43 0.91
N LEU A 127 4.40 14.75 0.81
CA LEU A 127 3.26 15.49 1.37
C LEU A 127 1.94 15.09 0.69
N SER A 128 1.96 14.86 -0.63
CA SER A 128 0.79 14.38 -1.38
C SER A 128 0.36 12.97 -0.95
N VAL A 129 1.32 12.06 -0.75
CA VAL A 129 1.07 10.71 -0.24
C VAL A 129 0.52 10.76 1.19
N ALA A 130 1.09 11.61 2.06
CA ALA A 130 0.62 11.78 3.44
C ALA A 130 -0.84 12.26 3.49
N ASN A 131 -1.21 13.26 2.67
CA ASN A 131 -2.58 13.74 2.58
C ASN A 131 -3.55 12.64 2.08
N SER A 132 -3.13 11.89 1.06
CA SER A 132 -3.90 10.78 0.50
C SER A 132 -4.11 9.65 1.52
N GLY A 133 -3.08 9.31 2.31
CA GLY A 133 -3.15 8.33 3.39
C GLY A 133 -4.06 8.77 4.55
N LEU A 134 -4.00 10.05 4.93
CA LEU A 134 -4.91 10.61 5.94
C LEU A 134 -6.37 10.58 5.46
N TYR A 135 -6.62 10.94 4.21
CA TYR A 135 -7.94 10.82 3.60
C TYR A 135 -8.43 9.36 3.57
N ALA A 136 -7.58 8.43 3.14
CA ALA A 136 -7.92 7.01 3.06
C ALA A 136 -8.31 6.44 4.43
N SER A 137 -7.47 6.64 5.44
CA SER A 137 -7.72 6.15 6.81
C SER A 137 -9.01 6.72 7.39
N THR A 138 -9.24 8.02 7.18
CA THR A 138 -10.45 8.73 7.60
C THR A 138 -11.72 8.12 6.97
N ARG A 139 -11.71 7.87 5.65
CA ARG A 139 -12.85 7.26 4.93
C ARG A 139 -13.05 5.79 5.26
N MET A 140 -11.99 5.03 5.47
CA MET A 140 -12.09 3.63 5.91
C MET A 140 -12.71 3.53 7.31
N MET A 141 -12.30 4.39 8.24
CA MET A 141 -12.88 4.45 9.58
C MET A 141 -14.36 4.85 9.53
N TRP A 142 -14.72 5.83 8.69
CA TRP A 142 -16.11 6.21 8.46
C TRP A 142 -16.95 5.08 7.84
N SER A 143 -16.40 4.33 6.88
CA SER A 143 -17.05 3.18 6.25
C SER A 143 -17.33 2.08 7.28
N LEU A 144 -16.34 1.74 8.12
CA LEU A 144 -16.53 0.81 9.24
C LEU A 144 -17.61 1.29 10.21
N ALA A 145 -17.68 2.59 10.47
CA ALA A 145 -18.71 3.16 11.32
C ALA A 145 -20.08 2.93 10.70
N ASN A 146 -20.27 3.24 9.41
CA ASN A 146 -21.50 3.05 8.66
C ASN A 146 -22.01 1.61 8.69
N GLU A 147 -21.11 0.64 8.57
CA GLU A 147 -21.39 -0.80 8.70
C GLU A 147 -21.64 -1.26 10.16
N ASN A 148 -21.72 -0.33 11.12
CA ASN A 148 -21.90 -0.58 12.55
C ASN A 148 -20.79 -1.43 13.21
N MET A 149 -19.60 -1.47 12.60
CA MET A 149 -18.44 -2.21 13.13
C MET A 149 -17.80 -1.49 14.32
N ILE A 150 -17.77 -0.15 14.26
CA ILE A 150 -17.20 0.73 15.28
C ILE A 150 -18.25 1.73 15.81
N SER A 151 -17.85 2.60 16.74
CA SER A 151 -18.75 3.56 17.37
C SER A 151 -19.45 4.46 16.35
N SER A 152 -20.75 4.69 16.54
CA SER A 152 -21.57 5.57 15.69
C SER A 152 -21.09 7.02 15.68
N ARG A 153 -20.26 7.43 16.65
CA ARG A 153 -19.62 8.75 16.69
C ARG A 153 -18.77 9.04 15.45
N PHE A 154 -18.23 8.01 14.82
CA PHE A 154 -17.42 8.13 13.59
C PHE A 154 -18.26 8.24 12.31
N LYS A 155 -19.58 8.03 12.37
CA LYS A 155 -20.49 8.24 11.23
C LYS A 155 -20.75 9.71 10.92
N LYS A 156 -20.66 10.58 11.94
CA LYS A 156 -21.01 12.00 11.82
C LYS A 156 -20.07 12.70 10.83
N VAL A 157 -20.67 13.34 9.84
CA VAL A 157 -19.97 14.15 8.83
C VAL A 157 -20.34 15.63 8.99
N THR A 158 -19.42 16.51 8.59
CA THR A 158 -19.68 17.95 8.50
C THR A 158 -20.58 18.28 7.31
N SER A 159 -21.02 19.54 7.19
CA SER A 159 -21.78 20.03 6.02
C SER A 159 -21.03 19.85 4.69
N LYS A 160 -19.69 19.76 4.73
CA LYS A 160 -18.83 19.49 3.58
C LYS A 160 -18.57 17.99 3.36
N GLY A 161 -19.26 17.09 4.06
CA GLY A 161 -19.14 15.64 3.90
C GLY A 161 -17.89 15.02 4.53
N ILE A 162 -17.20 15.74 5.42
CA ILE A 162 -15.94 15.30 6.06
C ILE A 162 -16.26 14.63 7.41
N PRO A 163 -15.84 13.37 7.66
CA PRO A 163 -16.05 12.71 8.95
C PRO A 163 -15.01 13.20 9.98
N LEU A 164 -15.27 14.36 10.58
CA LEU A 164 -14.32 15.10 11.41
C LEU A 164 -13.75 14.28 12.58
N ASN A 165 -14.57 13.47 13.25
CA ASN A 165 -14.12 12.64 14.37
C ASN A 165 -13.10 11.58 13.92
N ALA A 166 -13.32 10.98 12.75
CA ALA A 166 -12.37 10.02 12.19
C ALA A 166 -11.07 10.73 11.78
N LEU A 167 -11.19 11.89 11.12
CA LEU A 167 -10.05 12.70 10.71
C LEU A 167 -9.18 13.12 11.90
N MET A 168 -9.77 13.61 12.98
CA MET A 168 -9.04 14.06 14.17
C MET A 168 -8.26 12.92 14.82
N ILE A 169 -8.84 11.72 14.91
CA ILE A 169 -8.15 10.55 15.46
C ILE A 169 -7.03 10.09 14.53
N SER A 170 -7.29 9.97 13.23
CA SER A 170 -6.26 9.59 12.26
C SER A 170 -5.09 10.59 12.27
N MET A 171 -5.38 11.88 12.39
CA MET A 171 -4.36 12.93 12.49
C MET A 171 -3.59 12.83 13.80
N ALA A 172 -4.26 12.64 14.93
CA ALA A 172 -3.61 12.47 16.23
C ALA A 172 -2.67 11.26 16.25
N VAL A 173 -3.10 10.12 15.70
CA VAL A 173 -2.26 8.91 15.56
C VAL A 173 -1.09 9.17 14.62
N SER A 174 -1.29 9.88 13.51
CA SER A 174 -0.21 10.24 12.58
C SER A 174 0.82 11.16 13.22
N CYS A 175 0.40 12.17 13.97
CA CYS A 175 1.29 13.06 14.72
C CYS A 175 2.06 12.28 15.80
N LEU A 176 1.40 11.38 16.53
CA LEU A 176 2.06 10.54 17.53
C LEU A 176 3.08 9.59 16.87
N SER A 177 2.76 9.05 15.69
CA SER A 177 3.70 8.25 14.89
C SER A 177 4.94 9.05 14.50
N LEU A 178 4.82 10.34 14.21
CA LEU A 178 5.96 11.18 13.87
C LEU A 178 6.92 11.35 15.06
N VAL A 179 6.41 11.45 16.29
CA VAL A 179 7.26 11.54 17.49
C VAL A 179 8.18 10.30 17.61
N SER A 180 7.73 9.13 17.16
CA SER A 180 8.53 7.90 17.20
C SER A 180 9.81 7.99 16.36
N SER A 181 9.84 8.77 15.28
CA SER A 181 11.04 8.92 14.44
C SER A 181 12.14 9.74 15.10
N ILE A 182 11.82 10.50 16.15
CA ILE A 182 12.79 11.32 16.89
C ILE A 182 13.23 10.61 18.17
N VAL A 183 12.28 10.05 18.92
CA VAL A 183 12.55 9.47 20.25
C VAL A 183 13.14 8.07 20.16
N ALA A 184 12.71 7.26 19.20
CA ALA A 184 13.14 5.86 19.08
C ALA A 184 13.19 5.38 17.61
N PRO A 185 14.00 6.03 16.75
CA PRO A 185 14.06 5.72 15.31
C PRO A 185 14.52 4.28 15.02
N GLY A 186 15.44 3.74 15.82
CA GLY A 186 15.99 2.40 15.61
C GLY A 186 15.07 1.24 16.04
N THR A 187 13.99 1.53 16.78
CA THR A 187 13.13 0.48 17.34
C THR A 187 11.66 0.75 17.01
N VAL A 188 11.05 1.76 17.63
CA VAL A 188 9.61 2.03 17.50
C VAL A 188 9.24 2.37 16.06
N TYR A 189 10.02 3.22 15.40
CA TYR A 189 9.76 3.58 14.00
C TYR A 189 9.85 2.35 13.07
N VAL A 190 10.91 1.54 13.21
CA VAL A 190 11.07 0.30 12.43
C VAL A 190 9.89 -0.64 12.64
N VAL A 191 9.44 -0.81 13.89
CA VAL A 191 8.27 -1.63 14.24
C VAL A 191 7.00 -1.10 13.59
N MET A 192 6.76 0.22 13.64
CA MET A 192 5.57 0.84 13.05
C MET A 192 5.53 0.66 11.52
N VAL A 193 6.67 0.86 10.85
CA VAL A 193 6.81 0.63 9.40
C VAL A 193 6.55 -0.84 9.06
N ALA A 194 7.11 -1.77 9.83
CA ALA A 194 6.91 -3.20 9.61
C ALA A 194 5.42 -3.59 9.77
N ILE A 195 4.74 -3.09 10.81
CA ILE A 195 3.30 -3.32 11.03
C ILE A 195 2.46 -2.73 9.89
N ALA A 196 2.79 -1.53 9.43
CA ALA A 196 2.10 -0.90 8.30
C ALA A 196 2.26 -1.71 7.00
N GLY A 197 3.47 -2.21 6.72
CA GLY A 197 3.73 -3.10 5.59
C GLY A 197 2.90 -4.37 5.68
N PHE A 198 2.93 -5.07 6.82
CA PHE A 198 2.12 -6.26 7.06
C PHE A 198 0.62 -6.01 6.84
N ALA A 199 0.09 -4.90 7.36
CA ALA A 199 -1.31 -4.53 7.17
C ALA A 199 -1.65 -4.34 5.67
N GLY A 200 -0.77 -3.69 4.89
CA GLY A 200 -0.94 -3.54 3.45
C GLY A 200 -1.04 -4.88 2.71
N VAL A 201 -0.16 -5.83 3.05
CA VAL A 201 -0.19 -7.18 2.45
C VAL A 201 -1.48 -7.92 2.82
N VAL A 202 -1.95 -7.81 4.06
CA VAL A 202 -3.22 -8.41 4.49
C VAL A 202 -4.41 -7.79 3.74
N VAL A 203 -4.40 -6.49 3.50
CA VAL A 203 -5.42 -5.81 2.69
C VAL A 203 -5.42 -6.36 1.27
N TRP A 204 -4.25 -6.52 0.63
CA TRP A 204 -4.16 -7.07 -0.72
C TRP A 204 -4.58 -8.54 -0.81
N MET A 205 -4.23 -9.36 0.18
CA MET A 205 -4.77 -10.73 0.29
C MET A 205 -6.29 -10.71 0.37
N SER A 206 -6.85 -9.81 1.17
CA SER A 206 -8.30 -9.66 1.34
C SER A 206 -8.98 -9.23 0.05
N ILE A 207 -8.37 -8.31 -0.72
CA ILE A 207 -8.86 -7.88 -2.04
C ILE A 207 -8.83 -9.03 -3.04
N ALA A 208 -7.71 -9.74 -3.15
CA ALA A 208 -7.55 -10.86 -4.07
C ALA A 208 -8.52 -12.01 -3.76
N LEU A 209 -8.68 -12.35 -2.48
CA LEU A 209 -9.66 -13.34 -2.03
C LEU A 209 -11.09 -12.89 -2.30
N SER A 210 -11.42 -11.62 -2.01
CA SER A 210 -12.73 -11.04 -2.29
C SER A 210 -13.04 -11.11 -3.78
N GLN A 211 -12.07 -10.87 -4.66
CA GLN A 211 -12.26 -10.97 -6.10
C GLN A 211 -12.52 -12.41 -6.57
N LEU A 212 -11.81 -13.40 -6.01
CA LEU A 212 -12.07 -14.81 -6.30
C LEU A 212 -13.48 -15.22 -5.87
N LEU A 213 -13.87 -14.88 -4.64
CA LEU A 213 -15.16 -15.22 -4.07
C LEU A 213 -16.30 -14.47 -4.76
N PHE A 214 -16.10 -13.19 -5.10
CA PHE A 214 -17.07 -12.38 -5.83
C PHE A 214 -17.39 -13.03 -7.17
N ARG A 215 -16.39 -13.34 -7.99
CA ARG A 215 -16.60 -13.91 -9.31
C ARG A 215 -17.25 -15.30 -9.25
N LYS A 216 -16.88 -16.14 -8.28
CA LYS A 216 -17.55 -17.44 -8.02
C LYS A 216 -19.03 -17.25 -7.66
N ARG A 217 -19.34 -16.32 -6.73
CA ARG A 217 -20.72 -16.03 -6.31
C ARG A 217 -21.56 -15.39 -7.40
N PHE A 218 -20.97 -14.50 -8.21
CA PHE A 218 -21.62 -13.82 -9.32
C PHE A 218 -22.07 -14.81 -10.40
N LEU A 219 -21.19 -15.73 -10.80
CA LEU A 219 -21.52 -16.79 -11.75
C LEU A 219 -22.57 -17.76 -11.18
N LYS A 220 -22.48 -18.11 -9.89
CA LYS A 220 -23.48 -18.98 -9.23
C LYS A 220 -24.88 -18.37 -9.20
N LYS A 221 -24.98 -17.03 -9.16
CA LYS A 221 -26.26 -16.29 -9.23
C LYS A 221 -26.79 -16.11 -10.65
N GLY A 222 -26.17 -16.73 -11.66
CA GLY A 222 -26.57 -16.62 -13.06
C GLY A 222 -26.04 -15.38 -13.78
N GLY A 223 -25.14 -14.60 -13.16
CA GLY A 223 -24.55 -13.42 -13.79
C GLY A 223 -23.61 -13.79 -14.94
N ASN A 224 -23.65 -13.04 -16.04
CA ASN A 224 -22.76 -13.26 -17.17
C ASN A 224 -21.50 -12.40 -17.03
N VAL A 225 -20.33 -12.97 -17.31
CA VAL A 225 -19.03 -12.26 -17.36
C VAL A 225 -19.09 -11.03 -18.26
N LYS A 226 -19.92 -11.09 -19.30
CA LYS A 226 -20.06 -9.99 -20.26
C LYS A 226 -20.59 -8.71 -19.63
N ASP A 227 -21.39 -8.83 -18.57
CA ASP A 227 -22.07 -7.73 -17.89
C ASP A 227 -21.14 -6.94 -16.95
N LEU A 228 -19.94 -7.47 -16.68
CA LEU A 228 -18.95 -6.80 -15.84
C LEU A 228 -18.27 -5.67 -16.62
N THR A 229 -18.41 -4.44 -16.11
CA THR A 229 -17.76 -3.24 -16.62
C THR A 229 -16.24 -3.38 -16.68
N PHE A 230 -15.65 -4.03 -15.68
CA PHE A 230 -14.23 -4.35 -15.65
C PHE A 230 -14.02 -5.85 -15.47
N ARG A 231 -13.22 -6.43 -16.35
CA ARG A 231 -12.89 -7.86 -16.32
C ARG A 231 -11.43 -7.99 -15.91
N THR A 232 -11.19 -8.64 -14.78
CA THR A 232 -9.84 -8.98 -14.35
C THR A 232 -9.17 -9.82 -15.45
N PRO A 233 -8.02 -9.39 -15.99
CA PRO A 233 -7.30 -10.18 -16.98
C PRO A 233 -6.87 -11.51 -16.34
N LEU A 234 -6.85 -12.58 -17.13
CA LEU A 234 -6.34 -13.89 -16.71
C LEU A 234 -7.01 -14.46 -15.44
N TYR A 235 -8.31 -14.20 -15.21
CA TYR A 235 -9.04 -14.84 -14.12
C TYR A 235 -9.18 -16.35 -14.36
N PRO A 236 -8.94 -17.24 -13.37
CA PRO A 236 -8.66 -16.97 -11.94
C PRO A 236 -7.17 -16.88 -11.59
N LEU A 237 -6.26 -17.04 -12.55
CA LEU A 237 -4.82 -17.09 -12.32
C LEU A 237 -4.28 -15.82 -11.65
N MET A 238 -4.72 -14.62 -12.07
CA MET A 238 -4.23 -13.36 -11.52
C MET A 238 -4.50 -13.19 -10.01
N PRO A 239 -5.76 -13.34 -9.52
CA PRO A 239 -6.01 -13.29 -8.08
C PRO A 239 -5.32 -14.41 -7.28
N ILE A 240 -5.15 -15.60 -7.86
CA ILE A 240 -4.42 -16.71 -7.20
C ILE A 240 -2.94 -16.35 -7.08
N ALA A 241 -2.32 -15.85 -8.16
CA ALA A 241 -0.93 -15.39 -8.14
C ALA A 241 -0.73 -14.27 -7.11
N ALA A 242 -1.64 -13.30 -7.04
CA ALA A 242 -1.60 -12.24 -6.04
C ALA A 242 -1.64 -12.79 -4.60
N LEU A 243 -2.53 -13.77 -4.33
CA LEU A 243 -2.59 -14.45 -3.02
C LEU A 243 -1.30 -15.20 -2.69
N LEU A 244 -0.75 -15.94 -3.64
CA LEU A 244 0.50 -16.70 -3.45
C LEU A 244 1.68 -15.77 -3.20
N LEU A 245 1.81 -14.69 -3.97
CA LEU A 245 2.88 -13.70 -3.79
C LEU A 245 2.75 -12.97 -2.45
N CYS A 246 1.54 -12.53 -2.08
CA CYS A 246 1.34 -11.90 -0.77
C CYS A 246 1.61 -12.87 0.39
N SER A 247 1.24 -14.14 0.24
CA SER A 247 1.55 -15.17 1.23
C SER A 247 3.05 -15.42 1.34
N ALA A 248 3.76 -15.46 0.20
CA ALA A 248 5.21 -15.55 0.17
C ALA A 248 5.88 -14.33 0.83
N SER A 249 5.36 -13.12 0.60
CA SER A 249 5.83 -11.92 1.29
C SER A 249 5.64 -12.01 2.81
N CYS A 250 4.47 -12.47 3.28
CA CYS A 250 4.24 -12.69 4.71
C CYS A 250 5.20 -13.73 5.31
N ILE A 251 5.50 -14.80 4.57
CA ILE A 251 6.49 -15.81 4.98
C ILE A 251 7.89 -15.20 5.01
N GLY A 252 8.25 -14.39 4.00
CA GLY A 252 9.51 -13.65 3.94
C GLY A 252 9.74 -12.76 5.16
N LEU A 253 8.70 -12.11 5.66
CA LEU A 253 8.75 -11.28 6.88
C LEU A 253 9.16 -12.08 8.12
N ALA A 254 8.86 -13.38 8.18
CA ALA A 254 9.25 -14.23 9.31
C ALA A 254 10.76 -14.46 9.36
N PHE A 255 11.44 -14.39 8.21
CA PHE A 255 12.88 -14.60 8.10
C PHE A 255 13.71 -13.33 8.30
N ASP A 256 13.10 -12.15 8.25
CA ASP A 256 13.76 -10.88 8.54
C ASP A 256 13.63 -10.54 10.04
N PRO A 257 14.74 -10.52 10.83
CA PRO A 257 14.71 -10.19 12.25
C PRO A 257 14.11 -8.81 12.57
N ASN A 258 14.23 -7.85 11.65
CA ASN A 258 13.72 -6.49 11.82
C ASN A 258 12.21 -6.40 11.51
N GLN A 259 11.69 -7.26 10.63
CA GLN A 259 10.30 -7.21 10.18
C GLN A 259 9.40 -8.27 10.82
N ARG A 260 9.95 -9.36 11.36
CA ARG A 260 9.19 -10.45 12.01
C ARG A 260 8.28 -9.97 13.14
N ILE A 261 8.63 -8.86 13.79
CA ILE A 261 7.81 -8.25 14.84
C ILE A 261 6.42 -7.83 14.33
N ALA A 262 6.30 -7.49 13.04
CA ALA A 262 5.03 -7.21 12.41
C ALA A 262 4.10 -8.43 12.39
N LEU A 263 4.63 -9.65 12.29
CA LEU A 263 3.82 -10.87 12.38
C LEU A 263 3.37 -11.10 13.83
N PHE A 264 4.29 -10.97 14.80
CA PHE A 264 3.99 -11.18 16.20
C PHE A 264 2.98 -10.17 16.76
N CYS A 265 3.00 -8.93 16.30
CA CYS A 265 2.02 -7.91 16.70
C CYS A 265 0.77 -7.93 15.81
N GLY A 266 0.95 -8.08 14.50
CA GLY A 266 -0.11 -7.96 13.50
C GLY A 266 -1.07 -9.14 13.48
N VAL A 267 -0.57 -10.38 13.57
CA VAL A 267 -1.43 -11.57 13.54
C VAL A 267 -2.38 -11.60 14.75
N PRO A 268 -1.91 -11.42 16.01
CA PRO A 268 -2.81 -11.32 17.15
C PRO A 268 -3.79 -10.15 17.05
N CYS A 269 -3.36 -9.00 16.51
CA CYS A 269 -4.25 -7.86 16.29
C CYS A 269 -5.40 -8.21 15.33
N ILE A 270 -5.10 -8.88 14.20
CA ILE A 270 -6.13 -9.33 13.26
C ILE A 270 -7.08 -10.32 13.94
N ILE A 271 -6.55 -11.32 14.66
CA ILE A 271 -7.35 -12.30 15.39
C ILE A 271 -8.28 -11.58 16.37
N LEU A 272 -7.75 -10.64 17.15
CA LEU A 272 -8.51 -9.84 18.09
C LEU A 272 -9.63 -9.05 17.39
N CYS A 273 -9.34 -8.41 16.25
CA CYS A 273 -10.35 -7.71 15.46
C CYS A 273 -11.48 -8.65 15.00
N TYR A 274 -11.15 -9.86 14.52
CA TYR A 274 -12.14 -10.86 14.13
C TYR A 274 -12.96 -11.36 15.32
N LEU A 275 -12.32 -11.58 16.48
CA LEU A 275 -13.01 -11.97 17.71
C LEU A 275 -13.98 -10.88 18.18
N ILE A 276 -13.55 -9.61 18.21
CA ILE A 276 -14.42 -8.47 18.55
C ILE A 276 -15.60 -8.38 17.58
N TYR A 277 -15.36 -8.56 16.28
CA TYR A 277 -16.42 -8.54 15.27
C TYR A 277 -17.46 -9.65 15.51
N HIS A 278 -17.01 -10.89 15.69
CA HIS A 278 -17.90 -12.02 15.94
C HIS A 278 -18.65 -11.87 17.26
N PHE A 279 -17.99 -11.39 18.32
CA PHE A 279 -18.60 -11.15 19.61
C PHE A 279 -19.71 -10.08 19.52
N LYS A 280 -19.42 -8.92 18.92
CA LYS A 280 -20.42 -7.86 18.71
C LYS A 280 -21.60 -8.37 17.87
N ARG A 281 -21.34 -9.10 16.79
CA ARG A 281 -22.39 -9.63 15.93
C ARG A 281 -23.28 -10.64 16.67
N SER A 282 -22.68 -11.49 17.52
CA SER A 282 -23.43 -12.42 18.38
C SER A 282 -24.36 -11.67 19.33
N VAL A 283 -23.85 -10.65 20.02
CA VAL A 283 -24.63 -9.82 20.96
C VAL A 283 -25.75 -9.05 20.26
N THR A 284 -25.49 -8.46 19.09
CA THR A 284 -26.51 -7.75 18.31
C THR A 284 -27.59 -8.71 17.79
N LYS A 285 -27.21 -9.92 17.34
CA LYS A 285 -28.16 -10.95 16.91
C LYS A 285 -29.03 -11.42 18.09
N ALA A 286 -28.42 -11.67 19.25
CA ALA A 286 -29.14 -12.07 20.46
C ALA A 286 -30.14 -11.00 20.94
N LYS A 287 -29.77 -9.70 20.91
CA LYS A 287 -30.70 -8.61 21.22
C LYS A 287 -31.88 -8.53 20.27
N LYS A 288 -31.64 -8.80 18.97
CA LYS A 288 -32.70 -8.74 17.95
C LYS A 288 -33.72 -9.87 18.13
N ILE A 289 -33.24 -11.09 18.43
CA ILE A 289 -34.10 -12.24 18.73
C ILE A 289 -34.93 -12.00 20.00
N SER A 290 -34.31 -11.49 21.08
CA SER A 290 -35.03 -11.18 22.32
C SER A 290 -36.08 -10.07 22.17
N GLN A 291 -35.85 -9.09 21.28
CA GLN A 291 -36.86 -8.07 20.94
C GLN A 291 -38.01 -8.63 20.09
N GLU A 292 -37.72 -9.54 19.17
CA GLU A 292 -38.74 -10.23 18.35
C GLU A 292 -39.60 -11.17 19.23
N GLU A 293 -39.00 -11.88 20.20
CA GLU A 293 -39.73 -12.70 21.19
C GLU A 293 -40.59 -11.85 22.13
N TYR A 294 -40.06 -10.74 22.68
CA TYR A 294 -40.83 -9.83 23.55
C TYR A 294 -42.03 -9.18 22.83
N GLN A 295 -41.89 -8.87 21.53
CA GLN A 295 -43.00 -8.37 20.72
C GLN A 295 -44.03 -9.46 20.41
N ALA A 296 -43.61 -10.72 20.24
CA ALA A 296 -44.52 -11.84 20.02
C ALA A 296 -45.38 -12.16 21.26
N ASP A 297 -44.80 -12.08 22.46
CA ASP A 297 -45.50 -12.36 23.72
C ASP A 297 -46.50 -11.25 24.15
N HIS A 298 -46.41 -10.05 23.57
CA HIS A 298 -47.31 -8.93 23.88
C HIS A 298 -48.36 -8.65 22.79
N ILE A 299 -48.42 -9.47 21.75
CA ILE A 299 -49.45 -9.42 20.70
C ILE A 299 -50.51 -10.53 20.87
N LEU A 300 -50.30 -11.46 21.82
CA LEU A 300 -51.29 -12.46 22.28
C LEU A 300 -51.99 -12.00 23.55
#